data_AF-A0A929CR30-F1
#
_entry.id   AF-A0A929CR30-F1
#
_cell.length_a   1.000
_cell.length_b   1.000
_cell.length_c   1.000
_cell.angle_alpha   90.00
_cell.angle_beta   90.00
_cell.angle_gamma   90.00
#
_symmetry.space_group_name_H-M   'P 1'
#
loop_
_entity.id
_entity.type
_entity.pdbx_description
1 polymer ?
#
loop_
_entity_poly.entity_id
_entity_poly.type
_entity_poly.pdbx_seq_one_letter_code
_entity_poly.pdbx_strand_id
1 'polypeptide(L)'
;LYSNSGYWLLGQIVKKVSGVSMAEYANENIFIPLGMNDTHFHNNHKQIVKNRASGYRPSRKGGYLISMTTLDMIGDGGVFTTVKDLAKWDTSFYGSEILDQDFWKQMTDIGTLNNGKEITYASGLDVTTYKGLKIIQHAGSFVGYQADMIRFPEAQFSVIILANRADAKPTRMAYKVADLFLKDNYKKETRSIISASEEVSLEPVLLTTKQIKAFEGAYWSTKNKSSRRLEMRNDTLNYVRDNGKATKMFPISKNKFQMIGPRVPVVIEANSKTKEFTLKSPNAALMKFVAYTPLTSYSASDLDTYIGNYYCAELDVDYSLKRKNDRIILFVNGDPLGEVKQVKKDFLSLNSRQTFEFNETRDTFRLSMLGRVKNLKFVKR
;
A
#
# COMPACT_ATOMS: atom_id res chain seq x y z
N LEU A 1 1.07 4.86 -9.61
CA LEU A 1 0.07 5.11 -8.54
C LEU A 1 -0.99 4.03 -8.68
N TYR A 2 -1.35 3.31 -7.61
CA TYR A 2 -2.40 2.29 -7.71
C TYR A 2 -3.79 2.95 -7.61
N SER A 3 -4.71 2.63 -8.52
CA SER A 3 -6.03 3.25 -8.61
C SER A 3 -7.14 2.22 -8.86
N ASN A 4 -7.95 1.96 -7.84
CA ASN A 4 -9.16 1.14 -7.96
C ASN A 4 -10.16 1.77 -8.94
N SER A 5 -10.38 3.08 -8.85
CA SER A 5 -11.30 3.78 -9.75
C SER A 5 -10.94 3.61 -11.22
N GLY A 6 -9.65 3.43 -11.54
CA GLY A 6 -9.21 3.08 -12.90
C GLY A 6 -9.77 1.74 -13.38
N TYR A 7 -9.68 0.69 -12.55
CA TYR A 7 -10.24 -0.64 -12.89
C TYR A 7 -11.77 -0.66 -12.88
N TRP A 8 -12.42 0.11 -12.00
CA TRP A 8 -13.86 0.31 -12.06
C TRP A 8 -14.29 0.96 -13.38
N LEU A 9 -13.56 1.98 -13.85
CA LEU A 9 -13.80 2.61 -15.15
C LEU A 9 -13.56 1.65 -16.32
N LEU A 10 -12.55 0.78 -16.25
CA LEU A 10 -12.36 -0.28 -17.25
C LEU A 10 -13.60 -1.19 -17.33
N GLY A 11 -14.22 -1.52 -16.20
CA GLY A 11 -15.50 -2.25 -16.18
C GLY A 11 -16.64 -1.49 -16.86
N GLN A 12 -16.69 -0.15 -16.73
CA GLN A 12 -17.65 0.68 -17.46
C GLN A 12 -17.37 0.71 -18.98
N ILE A 13 -16.10 0.69 -19.39
CA ILE A 13 -15.70 0.61 -20.79
C ILE A 13 -16.15 -0.73 -21.39
N VAL A 14 -15.91 -1.85 -20.70
CA VAL A 14 -16.42 -3.16 -21.12
C VAL A 14 -17.92 -3.07 -21.36
N LYS A 15 -18.68 -2.55 -20.38
CA LYS A 15 -20.13 -2.39 -20.51
C LYS A 15 -20.54 -1.53 -21.71
N LYS A 16 -19.84 -0.42 -21.92
CA LYS A 16 -20.16 0.51 -23.01
C LYS A 16 -19.88 -0.09 -24.39
N VAL A 17 -18.81 -0.89 -24.52
CA VAL A 17 -18.36 -1.46 -25.80
C VAL A 17 -19.10 -2.75 -26.13
N SER A 18 -19.29 -3.65 -25.16
CA SER A 18 -19.95 -4.95 -25.39
C SER A 18 -21.48 -4.87 -25.38
N GLY A 19 -22.06 -3.85 -24.75
CA GLY A 19 -23.50 -3.71 -24.56
C GLY A 19 -24.07 -4.51 -23.38
N VAL A 20 -23.27 -5.36 -22.72
CA VAL A 20 -23.65 -6.17 -21.55
C VAL A 20 -22.83 -5.78 -20.32
N SER A 21 -23.27 -6.11 -19.11
CA SER A 21 -22.47 -5.79 -17.91
C SER A 21 -21.12 -6.51 -17.91
N MET A 22 -20.12 -5.97 -17.20
CA MET A 22 -18.83 -6.65 -17.03
C MET A 22 -18.98 -8.05 -16.39
N ALA A 23 -19.96 -8.22 -15.51
CA ALA A 23 -20.25 -9.51 -14.88
C ALA A 23 -20.71 -10.56 -15.89
N GLU A 24 -21.67 -10.19 -16.76
CA GLU A 24 -22.15 -11.04 -17.85
C GLU A 24 -21.04 -11.33 -18.86
N TYR A 25 -20.32 -10.29 -19.30
CA TYR A 25 -19.22 -10.42 -20.25
C TYR A 25 -18.16 -11.39 -19.76
N ALA A 26 -17.69 -11.23 -18.52
CA ALA A 26 -16.67 -12.12 -17.95
C ALA A 26 -17.20 -13.54 -17.75
N ASN A 27 -18.47 -13.70 -17.37
CA ASN A 27 -19.07 -15.03 -17.24
C ASN A 27 -19.08 -15.77 -18.58
N GLU A 28 -19.55 -15.13 -19.65
CA GLU A 28 -19.71 -15.73 -20.97
C GLU A 28 -18.38 -15.94 -21.71
N ASN A 29 -17.46 -14.98 -21.61
CA ASN A 29 -16.25 -14.95 -22.45
C ASN A 29 -15.00 -15.44 -21.71
N ILE A 30 -15.05 -15.61 -20.39
CA ILE A 30 -13.88 -16.00 -19.59
C ILE A 30 -14.22 -17.18 -18.67
N PHE A 31 -15.17 -17.04 -17.75
CA PHE A 31 -15.37 -18.03 -16.70
C PHE A 31 -15.97 -19.33 -17.24
N ILE A 32 -17.04 -19.27 -18.05
CA ILE A 32 -17.63 -20.46 -18.68
C ILE A 32 -16.62 -21.16 -19.58
N PRO A 33 -15.92 -20.48 -20.52
CA PRO A 33 -14.98 -21.18 -21.40
C PRO A 33 -13.75 -21.75 -20.68
N LEU A 34 -13.32 -21.17 -19.55
CA LEU A 34 -12.29 -21.76 -18.68
C LEU A 34 -12.85 -22.85 -17.73
N GLY A 35 -14.16 -23.10 -17.75
CA GLY A 35 -14.83 -24.04 -16.84
C GLY A 35 -14.81 -23.60 -15.37
N MET A 36 -14.67 -22.30 -15.09
CA MET A 36 -14.65 -21.70 -13.75
C MET A 36 -16.07 -21.54 -13.17
N ASN A 37 -16.76 -22.66 -12.96
CA ASN A 37 -18.19 -22.71 -12.64
C ASN A 37 -18.57 -22.16 -11.26
N ASP A 38 -17.60 -21.99 -10.35
CA ASP A 38 -17.80 -21.40 -9.01
C ASP A 38 -17.24 -19.97 -8.95
N THR A 39 -17.10 -19.30 -10.10
CA THR A 39 -16.54 -17.96 -10.23
C THR A 39 -17.50 -16.98 -10.88
N HIS A 40 -17.67 -15.82 -10.24
CA HIS A 40 -18.46 -14.72 -10.80
C HIS A 40 -18.02 -13.36 -10.25
N PHE A 41 -18.37 -12.30 -10.96
CA PHE A 41 -18.38 -10.97 -10.37
C PHE A 41 -19.63 -10.82 -9.49
N HIS A 42 -19.45 -10.60 -8.19
CA HIS A 42 -20.53 -10.41 -7.24
C HIS A 42 -20.97 -8.94 -7.20
N ASN A 43 -21.81 -8.56 -8.16
CA ASN A 43 -22.39 -7.23 -8.32
C ASN A 43 -23.79 -7.07 -7.68
N ASN A 44 -24.16 -7.99 -6.79
CA ASN A 44 -25.37 -7.92 -5.98
C ASN A 44 -25.12 -8.56 -4.61
N HIS A 45 -24.88 -7.74 -3.60
CA HIS A 45 -24.56 -8.16 -2.24
C HIS A 45 -25.68 -8.96 -1.56
N LYS A 46 -26.91 -8.93 -2.09
CA LYS A 46 -28.06 -9.71 -1.60
C LYS A 46 -28.15 -11.09 -2.24
N GLN A 47 -27.38 -11.37 -3.30
CA GLN A 47 -27.36 -12.68 -3.95
C GLN A 47 -26.88 -13.74 -2.95
N ILE A 48 -27.67 -14.81 -2.80
CA ILE A 48 -27.28 -15.99 -2.02
C ILE A 48 -26.21 -16.75 -2.80
N VAL A 49 -25.04 -16.92 -2.20
CA VAL A 49 -23.94 -17.71 -2.76
C VAL A 49 -23.77 -18.95 -1.90
N LYS A 50 -24.08 -20.11 -2.48
CA LYS A 50 -23.93 -21.40 -1.79
C LYS A 50 -22.46 -21.61 -1.41
N ASN A 51 -22.21 -22.14 -0.20
CA ASN A 51 -20.85 -22.40 0.31
C ASN A 51 -19.93 -21.17 0.39
N ARG A 52 -20.49 -19.95 0.45
CA ARG A 52 -19.71 -18.72 0.65
C ARG A 52 -19.09 -18.69 2.05
N ALA A 53 -17.76 -18.60 2.11
CA ALA A 53 -17.07 -18.33 3.37
C ALA A 53 -17.45 -16.95 3.91
N SER A 54 -17.78 -16.84 5.20
CA SER A 54 -17.93 -15.53 5.87
C SER A 54 -16.56 -14.90 6.12
N GLY A 55 -16.42 -13.60 5.88
CA GLY A 55 -15.20 -12.83 6.16
C GLY A 55 -15.13 -12.36 7.61
N TYR A 56 -13.94 -12.39 8.20
CA TYR A 56 -13.70 -12.05 9.60
C TYR A 56 -12.61 -11.00 9.80
N ARG A 57 -12.76 -10.15 10.82
CA ARG A 57 -11.72 -9.23 11.29
C ARG A 57 -11.45 -9.39 12.78
N PRO A 58 -10.21 -9.22 13.26
CA PRO A 58 -9.92 -9.23 14.69
C PRO A 58 -10.69 -8.15 15.46
N SER A 59 -11.17 -8.50 16.64
CA SER A 59 -11.75 -7.56 17.61
C SER A 59 -10.69 -7.03 18.56
N ARG A 60 -10.83 -5.77 19.01
CA ARG A 60 -9.97 -5.19 20.06
C ARG A 60 -10.11 -5.90 21.40
N LYS A 61 -11.25 -6.55 21.65
CA LYS A 61 -11.55 -7.29 22.89
C LYS A 61 -11.10 -8.77 22.82
N GLY A 62 -10.39 -9.17 21.77
CA GLY A 62 -10.12 -10.57 21.46
C GLY A 62 -11.23 -11.22 20.61
N GLY A 63 -10.89 -12.30 19.91
CA GLY A 63 -11.79 -12.98 18.97
C GLY A 63 -11.98 -12.26 17.63
N TYR A 64 -13.03 -12.65 16.89
CA TYR A 64 -13.33 -12.18 15.54
C TYR A 64 -14.75 -11.62 15.42
N LEU A 65 -14.92 -10.64 14.53
CA LEU A 65 -16.21 -10.08 14.11
C LEU A 65 -16.43 -10.37 12.63
N ILE A 66 -17.69 -10.58 12.25
CA ILE A 66 -18.08 -10.65 10.84
C ILE A 66 -17.74 -9.32 10.15
N SER A 67 -17.15 -9.41 8.96
CA SER A 67 -16.70 -8.28 8.16
C SER A 67 -16.98 -8.56 6.69
N MET A 68 -18.20 -8.23 6.27
CA MET A 68 -18.73 -8.45 4.93
C MET A 68 -18.98 -7.13 4.23
N THR A 69 -18.90 -7.13 2.91
CA THR A 69 -19.24 -5.96 2.08
C THR A 69 -20.73 -5.91 1.81
N THR A 70 -21.27 -4.70 1.69
CA THR A 70 -22.60 -4.40 1.14
C THR A 70 -22.49 -3.61 -0.18
N LEU A 71 -21.28 -3.53 -0.76
CA LEU A 71 -21.04 -2.87 -2.04
C LEU A 71 -21.28 -3.83 -3.20
N ASP A 72 -21.91 -3.30 -4.25
CA ASP A 72 -22.18 -3.98 -5.53
C ASP A 72 -21.14 -3.61 -6.62
N MET A 73 -20.12 -2.85 -6.23
CA MET A 73 -19.09 -2.35 -7.14
C MET A 73 -18.14 -3.48 -7.56
N ILE A 74 -17.90 -3.58 -8.87
CA ILE A 74 -17.02 -4.57 -9.50
C ILE A 74 -16.02 -3.89 -10.45
N GLY A 75 -14.99 -4.62 -10.85
CA GLY A 75 -13.94 -4.17 -11.78
C GLY A 75 -12.59 -4.05 -11.10
N ASP A 76 -12.51 -3.29 -10.01
CA ASP A 76 -11.33 -3.21 -9.14
C ASP A 76 -11.20 -4.36 -8.13
N GLY A 77 -12.24 -5.20 -8.07
CA GLY A 77 -12.39 -6.37 -7.23
C GLY A 77 -13.76 -7.01 -7.49
N GLY A 78 -14.28 -7.71 -6.48
CA GLY A 78 -15.64 -8.27 -6.54
C GLY A 78 -15.75 -9.63 -7.23
N VAL A 79 -14.65 -10.20 -7.74
CA VAL A 79 -14.63 -11.61 -8.17
C VAL A 79 -14.71 -12.51 -6.94
N PHE A 80 -15.73 -13.36 -6.91
CA PHE A 80 -15.87 -14.46 -5.95
C PHE A 80 -15.47 -15.72 -6.68
N THR A 81 -14.65 -16.55 -6.04
CA THR A 81 -14.04 -17.72 -6.69
C THR A 81 -13.58 -18.74 -5.66
N THR A 82 -13.06 -19.87 -6.14
CA THR A 82 -12.45 -20.93 -5.34
C THR A 82 -10.99 -21.14 -5.76
N VAL A 83 -10.20 -21.82 -4.91
CA VAL A 83 -8.84 -22.22 -5.28
C VAL A 83 -8.84 -23.13 -6.52
N LYS A 84 -9.87 -23.97 -6.69
CA LYS A 84 -9.98 -24.87 -7.85
C LYS A 84 -10.18 -24.10 -9.16
N ASP A 85 -11.00 -23.06 -9.15
CA ASP A 85 -11.21 -22.24 -10.34
C ASP A 85 -10.03 -21.32 -10.62
N LEU A 86 -9.39 -20.75 -9.59
CA LEU A 86 -8.14 -20.03 -9.79
C LEU A 86 -7.01 -20.91 -10.33
N ALA A 87 -7.02 -22.22 -10.06
CA ALA A 87 -6.10 -23.15 -10.70
C ALA A 87 -6.37 -23.29 -12.20
N LYS A 88 -7.63 -23.25 -12.66
CA LYS A 88 -7.98 -23.26 -14.10
C LYS A 88 -7.54 -21.96 -14.78
N TRP A 89 -7.79 -20.82 -14.12
CA TRP A 89 -7.23 -19.52 -14.53
C TRP A 89 -5.71 -19.56 -14.60
N ASP A 90 -5.05 -20.23 -13.65
CA ASP A 90 -3.60 -20.40 -13.68
C ASP A 90 -3.13 -21.22 -14.87
N THR A 91 -3.77 -22.35 -15.12
CA THR A 91 -3.44 -23.22 -16.25
C THR A 91 -3.58 -22.49 -17.59
N SER A 92 -4.57 -21.60 -17.74
CA SER A 92 -4.73 -20.83 -18.99
C SER A 92 -3.52 -19.95 -19.35
N PHE A 93 -2.67 -19.61 -18.38
CA PHE A 93 -1.41 -18.90 -18.64
C PHE A 93 -0.44 -19.70 -19.51
N TYR A 94 -0.44 -21.03 -19.35
CA TYR A 94 0.44 -21.93 -20.07
C TYR A 94 -0.15 -22.40 -21.41
N GLY A 95 -1.41 -22.03 -21.69
CA GLY A 95 -2.11 -22.35 -22.92
C GLY A 95 -3.61 -22.48 -22.68
N SER A 96 -4.39 -21.73 -23.45
CA SER A 96 -5.83 -21.93 -23.59
C SER A 96 -6.28 -21.40 -24.95
N GLU A 97 -7.43 -21.87 -25.44
CA GLU A 97 -7.98 -21.39 -26.71
C GLU A 97 -8.52 -19.96 -26.61
N ILE A 98 -8.96 -19.53 -25.42
CA ILE A 98 -9.59 -18.21 -25.23
C ILE A 98 -8.63 -17.11 -24.73
N LEU A 99 -7.61 -17.49 -23.96
CA LEU A 99 -6.56 -16.59 -23.45
C LEU A 99 -5.22 -17.13 -23.95
N ASP A 100 -4.89 -16.78 -25.18
CA ASP A 100 -3.70 -17.23 -25.87
C ASP A 100 -2.41 -16.57 -25.32
N GLN A 101 -1.27 -16.94 -25.90
CA GLN A 101 0.02 -16.39 -25.48
C GLN A 101 0.15 -14.90 -25.80
N ASP A 102 -0.54 -14.38 -26.83
CA ASP A 102 -0.52 -12.95 -27.15
C ASP A 102 -1.30 -12.13 -26.11
N PHE A 103 -2.43 -12.65 -25.62
CA PHE A 103 -3.15 -12.09 -24.49
C PHE A 103 -2.24 -12.04 -23.24
N TRP A 104 -1.58 -13.13 -22.88
CA TRP A 104 -0.73 -13.16 -21.69
C TRP A 104 0.54 -12.31 -21.82
N LYS A 105 1.08 -12.19 -23.03
CA LYS A 105 2.15 -11.24 -23.33
C LYS A 105 1.69 -9.82 -23.05
N GLN A 106 0.52 -9.41 -23.53
CA GLN A 106 -0.04 -8.08 -23.24
C GLN A 106 -0.34 -7.88 -21.74
N MET A 107 -0.87 -8.90 -21.07
CA MET A 107 -1.20 -8.83 -19.65
C MET A 107 0.05 -8.66 -18.76
N THR A 108 1.20 -9.13 -19.22
CA THR A 108 2.47 -9.11 -18.48
C THR A 108 3.47 -8.09 -19.01
N ASP A 109 3.08 -7.30 -20.01
CA ASP A 109 3.91 -6.22 -20.55
C ASP A 109 3.98 -5.06 -19.55
N ILE A 110 5.20 -4.75 -19.10
CA ILE A 110 5.42 -3.75 -18.07
C ILE A 110 5.49 -2.35 -18.65
N GLY A 111 4.93 -1.37 -17.94
CA GLY A 111 4.97 0.01 -18.39
C GLY A 111 6.37 0.63 -18.34
N THR A 112 6.64 1.53 -19.28
CA THR A 112 7.78 2.48 -19.21
C THR A 112 7.25 3.88 -18.92
N LEU A 113 7.82 4.55 -17.92
CA LEU A 113 7.47 5.93 -17.58
C LEU A 113 8.07 6.91 -18.60
N ASN A 114 7.53 8.13 -18.67
CA ASN A 114 8.00 9.19 -19.57
C ASN A 114 9.50 9.55 -19.40
N ASN A 115 10.13 9.15 -18.30
CA ASN A 115 11.56 9.33 -18.06
C ASN A 115 12.41 8.08 -18.42
N GLY A 116 11.84 7.14 -19.18
CA GLY A 116 12.51 5.91 -19.62
C GLY A 116 12.62 4.82 -18.54
N LYS A 117 12.12 5.05 -17.33
CA LYS A 117 12.19 4.05 -16.26
C LYS A 117 11.07 3.02 -16.39
N GLU A 118 11.42 1.74 -16.46
CA GLU A 118 10.46 0.64 -16.35
C GLU A 118 9.84 0.52 -14.94
N ILE A 119 8.56 0.16 -14.89
CA ILE A 119 7.86 -0.19 -13.65
C ILE A 119 7.69 -1.70 -13.53
N THR A 120 7.33 -2.18 -12.34
CA THR A 120 7.12 -3.62 -12.07
C THR A 120 5.63 -3.99 -12.07
N TYR A 121 4.80 -3.22 -12.79
CA TYR A 121 3.36 -3.41 -12.83
C TYR A 121 2.88 -3.34 -14.29
N ALA A 122 2.00 -4.26 -14.65
CA ALA A 122 1.42 -4.43 -15.98
C ALA A 122 -0.11 -4.27 -15.90
N SER A 123 -0.87 -4.96 -16.74
CA SER A 123 -2.33 -4.90 -16.82
C SER A 123 -3.02 -5.64 -15.67
N GLY A 124 -2.78 -5.24 -14.41
CA GLY A 124 -3.38 -5.88 -13.22
C GLY A 124 -2.48 -6.88 -12.54
N LEU A 125 -1.20 -6.90 -12.89
CA LEU A 125 -0.24 -7.87 -12.39
C LEU A 125 1.06 -7.16 -12.00
N ASP A 126 1.57 -7.47 -10.81
CA ASP A 126 2.95 -7.21 -10.45
C ASP A 126 3.83 -8.20 -11.21
N VAL A 127 4.79 -7.70 -11.98
CA VAL A 127 5.79 -8.49 -12.71
C VAL A 127 7.16 -8.11 -12.18
N THR A 128 7.76 -9.02 -11.41
CA THR A 128 9.02 -8.74 -10.70
C THR A 128 9.85 -10.02 -10.53
N THR A 129 10.84 -10.00 -9.64
CA THR A 129 11.66 -11.16 -9.33
C THR A 129 11.63 -11.50 -7.84
N TYR A 130 11.72 -12.79 -7.53
CA TYR A 130 11.88 -13.30 -6.19
C TYR A 130 12.99 -14.36 -6.18
N LYS A 131 14.07 -14.10 -5.43
CA LYS A 131 15.26 -14.97 -5.36
C LYS A 131 15.77 -15.41 -6.75
N GLY A 132 15.81 -14.43 -7.67
CA GLY A 132 16.30 -14.62 -9.04
C GLY A 132 15.33 -15.28 -10.02
N LEU A 133 14.14 -15.71 -9.58
CA LEU A 133 13.06 -16.20 -10.46
C LEU A 133 12.10 -15.06 -10.79
N LYS A 134 11.61 -15.03 -12.03
CA LYS A 134 10.51 -14.12 -12.40
C LYS A 134 9.25 -14.55 -11.67
N ILE A 135 8.49 -13.56 -11.20
CA ILE A 135 7.18 -13.78 -10.62
C ILE A 135 6.14 -12.88 -11.29
N ILE A 136 4.94 -13.43 -11.42
CA ILE A 136 3.74 -12.70 -11.81
C ILE A 136 2.75 -12.86 -10.67
N GLN A 137 2.25 -11.76 -10.13
CA GLN A 137 1.51 -11.79 -8.87
C GLN A 137 0.42 -10.72 -8.83
N HIS A 138 -0.64 -10.97 -8.09
CA HIS A 138 -1.45 -9.89 -7.54
C HIS A 138 -2.03 -10.29 -6.18
N ALA A 139 -1.94 -9.40 -5.20
CA ALA A 139 -2.52 -9.59 -3.88
C ALA A 139 -3.90 -8.90 -3.78
N GLY A 140 -4.80 -9.47 -2.98
CA GLY A 140 -6.14 -8.95 -2.74
C GLY A 140 -6.43 -8.75 -1.26
N SER A 141 -7.11 -7.65 -0.91
CA SER A 141 -7.51 -7.37 0.47
C SER A 141 -8.79 -6.54 0.46
N PHE A 142 -9.87 -7.12 0.96
CA PHE A 142 -11.13 -6.39 1.10
C PHE A 142 -11.95 -6.95 2.26
N VAL A 143 -12.47 -6.05 3.11
CA VAL A 143 -13.21 -6.38 4.33
C VAL A 143 -12.52 -7.52 5.14
N GLY A 144 -13.21 -8.62 5.43
CA GLY A 144 -12.67 -9.78 6.13
C GLY A 144 -11.84 -10.74 5.28
N TYR A 145 -11.57 -10.45 4.01
CA TYR A 145 -10.85 -11.36 3.10
C TYR A 145 -9.45 -10.87 2.75
N GLN A 146 -8.55 -11.82 2.56
CA GLN A 146 -7.21 -11.63 2.02
C GLN A 146 -6.95 -12.74 0.99
N ALA A 147 -6.31 -12.39 -0.12
CA ALA A 147 -5.93 -13.34 -1.15
C ALA A 147 -4.54 -13.03 -1.69
N ASP A 148 -3.87 -14.06 -2.20
CA ASP A 148 -2.69 -13.90 -3.04
C ASP A 148 -2.60 -15.05 -4.04
N MET A 149 -2.14 -14.72 -5.23
CA MET A 149 -1.75 -15.68 -6.25
C MET A 149 -0.40 -15.24 -6.80
N ILE A 150 0.60 -16.09 -6.63
CA ILE A 150 1.95 -15.89 -7.17
C ILE A 150 2.26 -17.02 -8.14
N ARG A 151 2.69 -16.66 -9.34
CA ARG A 151 3.13 -17.57 -10.40
C ARG A 151 4.63 -17.41 -10.64
N PHE A 152 5.32 -18.53 -10.81
CA PHE A 152 6.71 -18.66 -11.23
C PHE A 152 6.72 -19.33 -12.61
N PRO A 153 6.65 -18.55 -13.71
CA PRO A 153 6.45 -19.09 -15.06
C PRO A 153 7.49 -20.13 -15.46
N GLU A 154 8.77 -19.84 -15.22
CA GLU A 154 9.90 -20.69 -15.62
C GLU A 154 9.95 -22.01 -14.83
N ALA A 155 9.38 -22.03 -13.62
CA ALA A 155 9.27 -23.24 -12.81
C ALA A 155 7.92 -23.97 -13.01
N GLN A 156 7.03 -23.43 -13.85
CA GLN A 156 5.64 -23.90 -14.02
C GLN A 156 4.94 -24.15 -12.68
N PHE A 157 5.14 -23.23 -11.73
CA PHE A 157 4.71 -23.38 -10.35
C PHE A 157 3.96 -22.15 -9.88
N SER A 158 2.83 -22.36 -9.21
CA SER A 158 2.01 -21.29 -8.65
C SER A 158 1.58 -21.62 -7.23
N VAL A 159 1.40 -20.58 -6.41
CA VAL A 159 0.82 -20.69 -5.07
C VAL A 159 -0.38 -19.76 -4.98
N ILE A 160 -1.55 -20.35 -4.69
CA ILE A 160 -2.80 -19.64 -4.48
C ILE A 160 -3.19 -19.77 -3.01
N ILE A 161 -3.43 -18.66 -2.32
CA ILE A 161 -3.93 -18.65 -0.95
C ILE A 161 -5.11 -17.70 -0.84
N LEU A 162 -6.28 -18.24 -0.49
CA LEU A 162 -7.48 -17.50 -0.15
C LEU A 162 -7.76 -17.63 1.35
N ALA A 163 -7.99 -16.51 2.01
CA ALA A 163 -8.26 -16.48 3.44
C ALA A 163 -9.43 -15.55 3.76
N ASN A 164 -10.31 -16.00 4.66
CA ASN A 164 -11.45 -15.24 5.17
C ASN A 164 -11.15 -14.53 6.49
N ARG A 165 -9.89 -14.13 6.68
CA ARG A 165 -9.40 -13.39 7.85
C ARG A 165 -8.58 -12.19 7.42
N ALA A 166 -8.97 -10.99 7.85
CA ALA A 166 -8.28 -9.73 7.55
C ALA A 166 -6.81 -9.68 8.03
N ASP A 167 -6.40 -10.58 8.95
CA ASP A 167 -5.06 -10.68 9.51
C ASP A 167 -4.20 -11.82 8.94
N ALA A 168 -4.70 -12.57 7.95
CA ALA A 168 -4.09 -13.83 7.48
C ALA A 168 -2.72 -13.69 6.76
N LYS A 169 -2.43 -12.55 6.12
CA LYS A 169 -1.16 -12.29 5.40
C LYS A 169 -0.80 -13.37 4.35
N PRO A 170 -1.71 -13.69 3.40
CA PRO A 170 -1.53 -14.77 2.42
C PRO A 170 -0.24 -14.63 1.61
N THR A 171 0.13 -13.40 1.21
CA THR A 171 1.41 -13.14 0.52
C THR A 171 2.61 -13.76 1.23
N ARG A 172 2.70 -13.60 2.56
CA ARG A 172 3.83 -14.14 3.32
C ARG A 172 3.79 -15.66 3.38
N MET A 173 2.59 -16.24 3.48
CA MET A 173 2.41 -17.69 3.44
C MET A 173 2.78 -18.26 2.07
N ALA A 174 2.37 -17.58 0.99
CA ALA A 174 2.63 -18.00 -0.38
C ALA A 174 4.13 -18.08 -0.68
N TYR A 175 4.90 -17.07 -0.29
CA TYR A 175 6.36 -17.13 -0.41
C TYR A 175 6.99 -18.23 0.45
N LYS A 176 6.47 -18.50 1.65
CA LYS A 176 6.98 -19.62 2.47
C LYS A 176 6.73 -20.97 1.82
N VAL A 177 5.58 -21.14 1.18
CA VAL A 177 5.27 -22.35 0.41
C VAL A 177 6.23 -22.43 -0.79
N ALA A 178 6.36 -21.36 -1.58
CA ALA A 178 7.31 -21.32 -2.68
C ALA A 178 8.74 -21.66 -2.24
N ASP A 179 9.18 -21.13 -1.09
CA ASP A 179 10.50 -21.40 -0.51
C ASP A 179 10.75 -22.87 -0.19
N LEU A 180 9.70 -23.64 0.12
CA LEU A 180 9.79 -25.07 0.38
C LEU A 180 9.92 -25.88 -0.93
N PHE A 181 9.23 -25.46 -2.00
CA PHE A 181 9.16 -26.21 -3.25
C PHE A 181 10.21 -25.80 -4.29
N LEU A 182 10.65 -24.54 -4.29
CA LEU A 182 11.54 -23.97 -5.31
C LEU A 182 12.96 -23.71 -4.81
N LYS A 183 13.33 -24.30 -3.67
CA LYS A 183 14.63 -24.08 -3.03
C LYS A 183 15.80 -24.29 -4.00
N ASP A 184 15.71 -25.33 -4.84
CA ASP A 184 16.76 -25.71 -5.80
C ASP A 184 16.65 -24.95 -7.13
N ASN A 185 15.49 -24.36 -7.43
CA ASN A 185 15.27 -23.52 -8.62
C ASN A 185 15.76 -22.08 -8.41
N TYR A 186 15.86 -21.63 -7.16
CA TYR A 186 16.36 -20.29 -6.89
C TYR A 186 17.76 -20.14 -7.44
N LYS A 187 17.96 -19.09 -8.23
CA LYS A 187 19.30 -18.69 -8.62
C LYS A 187 20.00 -18.35 -7.32
N LYS A 188 21.02 -19.13 -6.94
CA LYS A 188 22.00 -18.68 -5.96
C LYS A 188 22.34 -17.26 -6.39
N GLU A 189 22.18 -16.28 -5.52
CA GLU A 189 22.74 -14.98 -5.80
C GLU A 189 24.24 -15.20 -5.99
N THR A 190 24.68 -15.42 -7.23
CA THR A 190 25.94 -14.85 -7.66
C THR A 190 25.73 -13.39 -7.33
N ARG A 191 26.38 -12.92 -6.27
CA ARG A 191 26.60 -11.50 -6.06
C ARG A 191 27.19 -11.02 -7.37
N SER A 192 26.32 -10.57 -8.28
CA SER A 192 26.72 -9.83 -9.45
C SER A 192 27.20 -8.52 -8.86
N ILE A 193 28.50 -8.50 -8.64
CA ILE A 193 29.31 -7.34 -8.37
C ILE A 193 29.13 -6.46 -9.61
N ILE A 194 28.02 -5.73 -9.67
CA ILE A 194 27.89 -4.60 -10.58
C ILE A 194 28.54 -3.44 -9.85
N SER A 195 29.71 -3.07 -10.39
CA SER A 195 30.57 -1.94 -10.08
C SER A 195 31.31 -2.00 -8.75
N ALA A 196 32.63 -2.16 -8.88
CA ALA A 196 33.61 -1.71 -7.90
C ALA A 196 33.40 -0.21 -7.61
N SER A 197 32.64 0.09 -6.57
CA SER A 197 32.91 1.19 -5.65
C SER A 197 32.07 0.97 -4.38
N GLU A 198 32.78 0.81 -3.26
CA GLU A 198 32.27 0.55 -1.90
C GLU A 198 31.65 -0.85 -1.67
N GLU A 199 32.52 -1.83 -1.44
CA GLU A 199 32.19 -2.96 -0.57
C GLU A 199 31.69 -2.42 0.78
N VAL A 200 30.38 -2.43 0.98
CA VAL A 200 29.81 -2.29 2.32
C VAL A 200 30.01 -3.64 3.00
N SER A 201 31.03 -3.72 3.86
CA SER A 201 31.20 -4.86 4.75
C SER A 201 29.92 -5.07 5.55
N LEU A 202 29.45 -6.32 5.61
CA LEU A 202 28.26 -6.73 6.36
C LEU A 202 28.58 -6.99 7.85
N GLU A 203 29.72 -6.52 8.35
CA GLU A 203 29.97 -6.53 9.78
C GLU A 203 29.28 -5.34 10.43
N PRO A 204 28.37 -5.55 11.40
CA PRO A 204 27.69 -4.45 12.08
C PRO A 204 28.74 -3.59 12.78
N VAL A 205 28.89 -2.34 12.33
CA VAL A 205 29.74 -1.37 13.01
C VAL A 205 29.13 -1.08 14.37
N LEU A 206 29.79 -1.46 15.46
CA LEU A 206 29.31 -1.13 16.81
C LEU A 206 29.40 0.39 17.02
N LEU A 207 28.24 1.04 17.02
CA LEU A 207 28.12 2.44 17.43
C LEU A 207 27.81 2.51 18.92
N THR A 208 28.48 3.42 19.62
CA THR A 208 28.16 3.72 21.02
C THR A 208 26.76 4.32 21.15
N THR A 209 26.15 4.18 22.33
CA THR A 209 24.87 4.83 22.67
C THR A 209 24.88 6.33 22.37
N LYS A 210 25.99 7.03 22.63
CA LYS A 210 26.14 8.46 22.35
C LYS A 210 26.08 8.76 20.85
N GLN A 211 26.72 7.94 20.02
CA GLN A 211 26.69 8.08 18.56
C GLN A 211 25.30 7.79 18.00
N ILE A 212 24.61 6.77 18.50
CA ILE A 212 23.24 6.44 18.08
C ILE A 212 22.27 7.58 18.47
N LYS A 213 22.34 8.06 19.70
CA LYS A 213 21.48 9.16 20.20
C LYS A 213 21.66 10.46 19.40
N ALA A 214 22.82 10.67 18.78
CA ALA A 214 23.05 11.84 17.93
C ALA A 214 22.12 11.89 16.69
N PHE A 215 21.56 10.75 16.27
CA PHE A 215 20.58 10.68 15.17
C PHE A 215 19.13 10.79 15.64
N GLU A 216 18.86 10.91 16.94
CA GLU A 216 17.48 11.03 17.41
C GLU A 216 16.86 12.35 16.99
N GLY A 217 15.56 12.28 16.70
CA GLY A 217 14.75 13.43 16.32
C GLY A 217 13.47 13.06 15.61
N ALA A 218 12.63 14.07 15.42
CA ALA A 218 11.50 14.01 14.51
C ALA A 218 11.89 14.65 13.17
N TYR A 219 11.51 13.99 12.09
CA TYR A 219 11.90 14.35 10.74
C TYR A 219 10.69 14.38 9.82
N TRP A 220 10.67 15.33 8.89
CA TRP A 220 9.59 15.58 7.95
C TRP A 220 10.05 15.38 6.52
N SER A 221 9.22 14.70 5.71
CA SER A 221 9.40 14.67 4.25
C SER A 221 8.39 15.58 3.57
N THR A 222 8.86 16.70 3.01
CA THR A 222 7.99 17.64 2.28
C THR A 222 7.32 17.01 1.07
N LYS A 223 8.06 16.19 0.31
CA LYS A 223 7.53 15.52 -0.90
C LYS A 223 6.46 14.49 -0.56
N ASN A 224 6.66 13.72 0.51
CA ASN A 224 5.76 12.63 0.88
C ASN A 224 4.73 13.02 1.94
N LYS A 225 4.78 14.26 2.45
CA LYS A 225 3.88 14.82 3.47
C LYS A 225 3.73 13.88 4.67
N SER A 226 4.85 13.34 5.17
CA SER A 226 4.85 12.38 6.28
C SER A 226 6.00 12.64 7.24
N SER A 227 5.75 12.36 8.52
CA SER A 227 6.73 12.45 9.60
C SER A 227 7.36 11.10 9.90
N ARG A 228 8.57 11.09 10.43
CA ARG A 228 9.25 9.92 10.99
C ARG A 228 9.99 10.32 12.23
N ARG A 229 10.15 9.39 13.16
CA ARG A 229 11.06 9.56 14.29
C ARG A 229 12.18 8.54 14.17
N LEU A 230 13.41 9.00 14.35
CA LEU A 230 14.53 8.14 14.66
C LEU A 230 14.67 8.17 16.18
N GLU A 231 14.57 7.01 16.81
CA GLU A 231 14.67 6.90 18.27
C GLU A 231 15.37 5.62 18.67
N MET A 232 16.14 5.66 19.75
CA MET A 232 16.81 4.51 20.30
C MET A 232 15.79 3.68 21.10
N ARG A 233 15.74 2.38 20.82
CA ARG A 233 15.02 1.39 21.64
C ARG A 233 15.88 0.14 21.77
N ASN A 234 16.13 -0.30 23.00
CA ASN A 234 16.92 -1.50 23.31
C ASN A 234 18.24 -1.51 22.51
N ASP A 235 19.05 -0.46 22.73
CA ASP A 235 20.40 -0.26 22.15
C ASP A 235 20.49 -0.20 20.62
N THR A 236 19.36 -0.06 19.92
CA THR A 236 19.30 0.05 18.47
C THR A 236 18.53 1.29 18.02
N LEU A 237 18.95 1.88 16.90
CA LEU A 237 18.19 2.95 16.28
C LEU A 237 16.96 2.37 15.59
N ASN A 238 15.80 2.95 15.86
CA ASN A 238 14.53 2.51 15.30
C ASN A 238 13.97 3.59 14.37
N TYR A 239 13.46 3.15 13.22
CA TYR A 239 12.65 3.99 12.33
C TYR A 239 11.19 3.88 12.72
N VAL A 240 10.63 4.97 13.23
CA VAL A 240 9.28 5.01 13.77
C VAL A 240 8.38 5.82 12.86
N ARG A 241 7.27 5.19 12.45
CA ARG A 241 6.22 5.80 11.63
C ARG A 241 5.20 6.50 12.52
N ASP A 242 4.37 7.33 11.91
CA ASP A 242 3.37 8.17 12.60
C ASP A 242 2.35 7.37 13.41
N ASN A 243 2.07 6.13 12.98
CA ASN A 243 1.20 5.20 13.70
C ASN A 243 1.91 4.46 14.87
N GLY A 244 3.12 4.89 15.25
CA GLY A 244 3.93 4.31 16.32
C GLY A 244 4.67 3.02 15.96
N LYS A 245 4.44 2.44 14.77
CA LYS A 245 5.16 1.23 14.36
C LYS A 245 6.64 1.53 14.15
N ALA A 246 7.47 0.84 14.92
CA ALA A 246 8.91 0.89 14.84
C ALA A 246 9.47 -0.25 13.98
N THR A 247 10.52 0.05 13.22
CA THR A 247 11.36 -0.94 12.55
C THR A 247 12.77 -0.78 13.08
N LYS A 248 13.32 -1.85 13.66
CA LYS A 248 14.70 -1.89 14.13
C LYS A 248 15.65 -1.71 12.96
N MET A 249 16.76 -1.04 13.19
CA MET A 249 17.83 -0.87 12.21
C MET A 249 19.17 -1.22 12.84
N PHE A 250 20.06 -1.81 12.05
CA PHE A 250 21.44 -2.01 12.45
C PHE A 250 22.37 -1.08 11.68
N PRO A 251 23.42 -0.54 12.31
CA PRO A 251 24.43 0.25 11.63
C PRO A 251 25.25 -0.63 10.68
N ILE A 252 25.36 -0.19 9.42
CA ILE A 252 26.28 -0.74 8.42
C ILE A 252 27.48 0.18 8.19
N SER A 253 27.38 1.44 8.61
CA SER A 253 28.51 2.36 8.76
C SER A 253 28.15 3.47 9.77
N LYS A 254 29.06 4.43 10.00
CA LYS A 254 28.83 5.56 10.93
C LYS A 254 27.52 6.33 10.66
N ASN A 255 27.12 6.43 9.39
CA ASN A 255 25.98 7.23 8.94
C ASN A 255 24.94 6.40 8.16
N LYS A 256 25.19 5.11 7.92
CA LYS A 256 24.29 4.24 7.14
C LYS A 256 23.72 3.14 8.04
N PHE A 257 22.41 2.92 7.94
CA PHE A 257 21.65 1.95 8.73
C PHE A 257 20.77 1.11 7.82
N GLN A 258 20.69 -0.20 8.07
CA GLN A 258 19.80 -1.09 7.33
C GLN A 258 18.63 -1.53 8.22
N MET A 259 17.41 -1.46 7.67
CA MET A 259 16.20 -1.91 8.37
C MET A 259 16.13 -3.43 8.44
N ILE A 260 15.68 -3.95 9.59
CA ILE A 260 15.43 -5.37 9.81
C ILE A 260 13.94 -5.68 9.58
N GLY A 261 13.65 -6.66 8.73
CA GLY A 261 12.30 -7.19 8.51
C GLY A 261 11.64 -6.86 7.16
N PRO A 262 11.88 -5.71 6.50
CA PRO A 262 11.46 -5.52 5.11
C PRO A 262 12.02 -6.61 4.20
N ARG A 263 11.22 -7.04 3.19
CA ARG A 263 11.63 -8.09 2.23
C ARG A 263 12.73 -7.64 1.28
N VAL A 264 12.66 -6.38 0.86
CA VAL A 264 13.70 -5.73 0.06
C VAL A 264 14.60 -4.92 1.01
N PRO A 265 15.93 -4.88 0.78
CA PRO A 265 16.82 -4.06 1.60
C PRO A 265 16.35 -2.60 1.63
N VAL A 266 16.13 -2.06 2.83
CA VAL A 266 15.85 -0.63 3.00
C VAL A 266 16.99 -0.03 3.80
N VAL A 267 17.68 0.92 3.20
CA VAL A 267 18.85 1.59 3.77
C VAL A 267 18.48 3.04 4.08
N ILE A 268 18.86 3.49 5.27
CA ILE A 268 18.82 4.88 5.69
C ILE A 268 20.24 5.42 5.72
N GLU A 269 20.45 6.56 5.10
CA GLU A 269 21.67 7.35 5.27
C GLU A 269 21.32 8.62 6.04
N ALA A 270 21.84 8.75 7.25
CA ALA A 270 21.50 9.82 8.19
C ALA A 270 22.74 10.67 8.51
N ASN A 271 22.52 11.97 8.64
CA ASN A 271 23.54 12.93 9.05
C ASN A 271 23.11 13.57 10.38
N SER A 272 23.84 13.28 11.45
CA SER A 272 23.55 13.80 12.79
C SER A 272 23.84 15.29 12.94
N LYS A 273 24.73 15.87 12.13
CA LYS A 273 25.08 17.30 12.15
C LYS A 273 24.00 18.14 11.48
N THR A 274 23.61 17.78 10.25
CA THR A 274 22.56 18.51 9.51
C THR A 274 21.15 18.11 9.94
N LYS A 275 21.03 17.04 10.74
CA LYS A 275 19.75 16.46 11.15
C LYS A 275 18.85 16.19 9.95
N GLU A 276 19.41 15.49 8.97
CA GLU A 276 18.70 14.99 7.80
C GLU A 276 18.92 13.48 7.63
N PHE A 277 18.01 12.80 6.95
CA PHE A 277 18.28 11.47 6.44
C PHE A 277 17.60 11.22 5.10
N THR A 278 18.13 10.27 4.35
CA THR A 278 17.49 9.72 3.17
C THR A 278 17.13 8.25 3.38
N LEU A 279 16.05 7.81 2.75
CA LEU A 279 15.62 6.41 2.74
C LEU A 279 15.65 5.92 1.30
N LYS A 280 16.39 4.84 1.07
CA LYS A 280 16.55 4.15 -0.20
C LYS A 280 15.98 2.74 -0.08
N SER A 281 15.09 2.37 -1.00
CA SER A 281 14.66 1.00 -1.22
C SER A 281 14.70 0.69 -2.71
N PRO A 282 14.91 -0.58 -3.11
CA PRO A 282 14.88 -0.99 -4.51
C PRO A 282 13.64 -0.47 -5.23
N ASN A 283 13.82 0.03 -6.45
CA ASN A 283 12.79 0.53 -7.35
C ASN A 283 11.94 1.72 -6.86
N ALA A 284 12.13 2.21 -5.64
CA ALA A 284 11.47 3.40 -5.13
C ALA A 284 12.31 4.67 -5.33
N ALA A 285 11.65 5.80 -5.46
CA ALA A 285 12.33 7.09 -5.43
C ALA A 285 12.96 7.34 -4.05
N LEU A 286 14.17 7.92 -4.03
CA LEU A 286 14.83 8.34 -2.80
C LEU A 286 13.93 9.28 -2.01
N MET A 287 13.74 9.00 -0.73
CA MET A 287 12.94 9.86 0.16
C MET A 287 13.86 10.66 1.07
N LYS A 288 13.79 11.99 0.99
CA LYS A 288 14.50 12.90 1.90
C LYS A 288 13.62 13.30 3.08
N PHE A 289 14.23 13.35 4.26
CA PHE A 289 13.66 13.77 5.52
C PHE A 289 14.60 14.77 6.21
N VAL A 290 14.02 15.84 6.76
CA VAL A 290 14.74 16.92 7.45
C VAL A 290 14.13 17.10 8.83
N ALA A 291 14.95 17.35 9.85
CA ALA A 291 14.43 17.55 11.20
C ALA A 291 13.41 18.69 11.26
N TYR A 292 12.41 18.51 12.09
CA TYR A 292 11.39 19.50 12.39
C TYR A 292 10.94 19.38 13.83
N THR A 293 10.36 20.43 14.37
CA THR A 293 9.77 20.43 15.71
C THR A 293 8.30 20.01 15.61
N PRO A 294 7.90 18.83 16.14
CA PRO A 294 6.50 18.44 16.17
C PRO A 294 5.71 19.33 17.11
N LEU A 295 4.52 19.74 16.68
CA LEU A 295 3.54 20.35 17.57
C LEU A 295 2.64 19.25 18.13
N THR A 296 2.42 19.25 19.43
CA THR A 296 1.62 18.24 20.14
C THR A 296 0.34 18.80 20.73
N SER A 297 0.23 20.12 20.78
CA SER A 297 -0.95 20.87 21.21
C SER A 297 -1.09 22.12 20.36
N TYR A 298 -2.31 22.63 20.27
CA TYR A 298 -2.58 23.91 19.64
C TYR A 298 -2.37 25.05 20.64
N SER A 299 -1.91 26.22 20.18
CA SER A 299 -2.08 27.44 20.96
C SER A 299 -3.56 27.87 20.91
N ALA A 300 -4.05 28.57 21.94
CA ALA A 300 -5.43 29.03 21.98
C ALA A 300 -5.77 29.94 20.78
N SER A 301 -4.83 30.81 20.39
CA SER A 301 -4.96 31.68 19.21
C SER A 301 -4.91 30.91 17.89
N ASP A 302 -4.16 29.81 17.80
CA ASP A 302 -4.12 29.00 16.58
C ASP A 302 -5.38 28.18 16.37
N LEU A 303 -5.99 27.63 17.44
CA LEU A 303 -7.17 26.77 17.35
C LEU A 303 -8.27 27.39 16.49
N ASP A 304 -8.66 28.61 16.83
CA ASP A 304 -9.84 29.26 16.25
C ASP A 304 -9.66 29.60 14.77
N THR A 305 -8.43 29.81 14.31
CA THR A 305 -8.14 30.13 12.91
C THR A 305 -8.35 28.94 11.96
N TYR A 306 -8.23 27.70 12.44
CA TYR A 306 -8.49 26.49 11.66
C TYR A 306 -9.98 26.14 11.58
N ILE A 307 -10.81 26.76 12.42
CA ILE A 307 -12.25 26.46 12.51
C ILE A 307 -12.98 27.10 11.33
N GLY A 308 -13.93 26.36 10.76
CA GLY A 308 -14.76 26.83 9.66
C GLY A 308 -15.32 25.70 8.81
N ASN A 309 -16.10 26.09 7.81
CA ASN A 309 -16.60 25.21 6.77
C ASN A 309 -15.72 25.34 5.54
N TYR A 310 -15.40 24.23 4.91
CA TYR A 310 -14.49 24.16 3.78
C TYR A 310 -15.09 23.25 2.71
N TYR A 311 -15.13 23.76 1.49
CA TYR A 311 -15.76 23.08 0.36
C TYR A 311 -14.73 22.63 -0.67
N CYS A 312 -14.89 21.42 -1.18
CA CYS A 312 -14.13 20.91 -2.31
C CYS A 312 -15.03 20.79 -3.53
N ALA A 313 -14.82 21.67 -4.52
CA ALA A 313 -15.60 21.68 -5.76
C ALA A 313 -15.44 20.42 -6.60
N GLU A 314 -14.26 19.77 -6.55
CA GLU A 314 -13.97 18.56 -7.32
C GLU A 314 -14.79 17.35 -6.83
N LEU A 315 -15.05 17.29 -5.52
CA LEU A 315 -15.81 16.19 -4.91
C LEU A 315 -17.24 16.57 -4.54
N ASP A 316 -17.60 17.84 -4.71
CA ASP A 316 -18.86 18.43 -4.23
C ASP A 316 -19.17 18.03 -2.77
N VAL A 317 -18.24 18.36 -1.87
CA VAL A 317 -18.33 17.94 -0.46
C VAL A 317 -17.91 19.04 0.49
N ASP A 318 -18.63 19.14 1.61
CA ASP A 318 -18.33 20.06 2.71
C ASP A 318 -17.65 19.35 3.88
N TYR A 319 -16.53 19.93 4.31
CA TYR A 319 -15.78 19.54 5.50
C TYR A 319 -15.88 20.67 6.52
N SER A 320 -16.29 20.38 7.74
CA SER A 320 -16.28 21.36 8.82
C SER A 320 -15.23 20.99 9.87
N LEU A 321 -14.38 21.94 10.23
CA LEU A 321 -13.52 21.83 11.40
C LEU A 321 -14.18 22.60 12.52
N LYS A 322 -14.51 21.90 13.61
CA LYS A 322 -15.18 22.48 14.78
C LYS A 322 -14.34 22.28 16.03
N ARG A 323 -14.32 23.30 16.88
CA ARG A 323 -13.64 23.25 18.17
C ARG A 323 -14.46 22.44 19.17
N LYS A 324 -13.78 21.58 19.93
CA LYS A 324 -14.31 20.90 21.10
C LYS A 324 -13.25 20.97 22.19
N ASN A 325 -13.40 21.90 23.14
CA ASN A 325 -12.39 22.25 24.13
C ASN A 325 -11.07 22.72 23.48
N ASP A 326 -9.98 22.00 23.74
CA ASP A 326 -8.62 22.21 23.23
C ASP A 326 -8.34 21.42 21.94
N ARG A 327 -9.39 20.88 21.30
CA ARG A 327 -9.29 19.97 20.15
C ARG A 327 -10.06 20.48 18.95
N ILE A 328 -9.65 20.01 17.77
CA ILE A 328 -10.38 20.22 16.52
C ILE A 328 -10.94 18.88 16.06
N ILE A 329 -12.25 18.84 15.83
CA ILE A 329 -12.94 17.68 15.28
C ILE A 329 -13.31 17.97 13.83
N LEU A 330 -12.97 17.04 12.95
CA LEU A 330 -13.39 17.06 11.56
C LEU A 330 -14.78 16.43 11.42
N PHE A 331 -15.64 17.11 10.68
CA PHE A 331 -16.94 16.64 10.23
C PHE A 331 -16.96 16.59 8.70
N VAL A 332 -17.61 15.57 8.14
CA VAL A 332 -17.84 15.44 6.70
C VAL A 332 -19.34 15.33 6.50
N ASN A 333 -19.93 16.25 5.72
CA ASN A 333 -21.38 16.33 5.53
C ASN A 333 -22.19 16.33 6.85
N GLY A 334 -21.63 16.93 7.91
CA GLY A 334 -22.26 17.01 9.23
C GLY A 334 -21.95 15.86 10.19
N ASP A 335 -21.38 14.74 9.71
CA ASP A 335 -21.02 13.59 10.54
C ASP A 335 -19.60 13.71 11.12
N PRO A 336 -19.39 13.46 12.43
CA PRO A 336 -18.06 13.55 13.04
C PRO A 336 -17.17 12.39 12.57
N LEU A 337 -16.04 12.73 11.95
CA LEU A 337 -15.07 11.75 11.49
C LEU A 337 -13.97 11.48 12.52
N GLY A 338 -13.55 12.50 13.27
CA GLY A 338 -12.58 12.34 14.36
C GLY A 338 -11.72 13.57 14.64
N GLU A 339 -10.86 13.44 15.64
CA GLU A 339 -9.91 14.49 16.05
C GLU A 339 -8.78 14.63 15.03
N VAL A 340 -8.62 15.84 14.48
CA VAL A 340 -7.42 16.21 13.72
C VAL A 340 -6.39 16.76 14.70
N LYS A 341 -5.12 16.42 14.48
CA LYS A 341 -4.00 16.84 15.32
C LYS A 341 -3.05 17.70 14.53
N GLN A 342 -2.54 18.75 15.15
CA GLN A 342 -1.44 19.52 14.59
C GLN A 342 -0.20 18.64 14.52
N VAL A 343 0.52 18.71 13.41
CA VAL A 343 1.82 18.04 13.25
C VAL A 343 2.92 19.09 13.27
N LYS A 344 2.70 20.19 12.55
CA LYS A 344 3.54 21.39 12.51
C LYS A 344 2.67 22.59 12.12
N LYS A 345 3.27 23.78 12.03
CA LYS A 345 2.59 24.99 11.54
C LYS A 345 1.88 24.69 10.21
N ASP A 346 0.59 25.04 10.15
CA ASP A 346 -0.30 24.91 8.99
C ASP A 346 -0.48 23.48 8.45
N PHE A 347 -0.19 22.47 9.28
CA PHE A 347 -0.32 21.08 8.88
C PHE A 347 -1.00 20.23 9.94
N LEU A 348 -2.18 19.70 9.61
CA LEU A 348 -2.96 18.82 10.46
C LEU A 348 -2.96 17.39 9.92
N SER A 349 -3.22 16.41 10.79
CA SER A 349 -3.41 15.02 10.40
C SER A 349 -4.53 14.34 11.17
N LEU A 350 -5.27 13.47 10.47
CA LEU A 350 -6.23 12.54 11.05
C LEU A 350 -5.69 11.10 10.95
N ASN A 351 -5.54 10.46 12.11
CA ASN A 351 -5.14 9.04 12.24
C ASN A 351 -3.87 8.65 11.46
N SER A 352 -2.97 9.60 11.19
CA SER A 352 -1.77 9.38 10.36
C SER A 352 -2.05 8.88 8.93
N ARG A 353 -3.28 9.09 8.43
CA ARG A 353 -3.72 8.63 7.11
C ARG A 353 -4.13 9.76 6.20
N GLN A 354 -4.73 10.80 6.78
CA GLN A 354 -5.16 11.99 6.08
C GLN A 354 -4.35 13.17 6.58
N THR A 355 -4.02 14.07 5.67
CA THR A 355 -3.24 15.27 5.95
C THR A 355 -3.89 16.49 5.34
N PHE A 356 -3.87 17.59 6.09
CA PHE A 356 -4.48 18.86 5.72
C PHE A 356 -3.37 19.91 5.75
N GLU A 357 -2.95 20.37 4.59
CA GLU A 357 -1.93 21.42 4.46
C GLU A 357 -2.63 22.75 4.15
N PHE A 358 -2.67 23.63 5.15
CA PHE A 358 -3.28 24.95 5.04
C PHE A 358 -2.31 25.93 4.39
N ASN A 359 -2.87 26.94 3.72
CA ASN A 359 -2.11 28.15 3.38
C ASN A 359 -1.94 29.06 4.62
N GLU A 360 -1.18 30.14 4.46
CA GLU A 360 -0.84 31.05 5.56
C GLU A 360 -2.07 31.73 6.18
N THR A 361 -3.08 32.06 5.37
CA THR A 361 -4.33 32.68 5.81
C THR A 361 -5.35 31.69 6.36
N ARG A 362 -5.10 30.37 6.22
CA ARG A 362 -5.97 29.26 6.62
C ARG A 362 -7.39 29.30 6.02
N ASP A 363 -7.55 30.02 4.92
CA ASP A 363 -8.77 30.07 4.10
C ASP A 363 -8.84 28.92 3.09
N THR A 364 -7.74 28.19 2.89
CA THR A 364 -7.71 27.00 2.03
C THR A 364 -6.84 25.92 2.65
N PHE A 365 -7.14 24.67 2.32
CA PHE A 365 -6.21 23.56 2.57
C PHE A 365 -6.18 22.55 1.43
N ARG A 366 -5.09 21.77 1.41
CA ARG A 366 -4.90 20.62 0.52
C ARG A 366 -5.03 19.32 1.31
N LEU A 367 -6.01 18.51 0.95
CA LEU A 367 -6.21 17.17 1.50
C LEU A 367 -5.38 16.15 0.71
N SER A 368 -4.65 15.29 1.42
CA SER A 368 -4.01 14.10 0.86
C SER A 368 -4.26 12.89 1.75
N MET A 369 -4.43 11.71 1.14
CA MET A 369 -4.71 10.46 1.85
C MET A 369 -3.88 9.30 1.33
N LEU A 370 -3.10 8.67 2.22
CA LEU A 370 -2.38 7.40 1.99
C LEU A 370 -1.54 7.33 0.70
N GLY A 371 -1.14 8.48 0.15
CA GLY A 371 -0.45 8.56 -1.14
C GLY A 371 -1.28 8.15 -2.36
N ARG A 372 -2.59 7.87 -2.19
CA ARG A 372 -3.54 7.51 -3.26
C ARG A 372 -4.32 8.72 -3.76
N VAL A 373 -4.83 9.52 -2.83
CA VAL A 373 -5.47 10.81 -3.09
C VAL A 373 -4.49 11.90 -2.70
N LYS A 374 -4.30 12.89 -3.58
CA LYS A 374 -3.30 13.96 -3.36
C LYS A 374 -3.85 15.31 -3.76
N ASN A 375 -3.60 16.30 -2.92
CA ASN A 375 -3.77 17.73 -3.21
C ASN A 375 -5.19 18.20 -3.55
N LEU A 376 -6.23 17.51 -3.06
CA LEU A 376 -7.61 17.97 -3.20
C LEU A 376 -7.77 19.34 -2.53
N LYS A 377 -8.27 20.32 -3.28
CA LYS A 377 -8.42 21.69 -2.80
C LYS A 377 -9.72 21.84 -2.02
N PHE A 378 -9.60 22.38 -0.81
CA PHE A 378 -10.73 22.83 -0.01
C PHE A 378 -10.61 24.34 0.21
N VAL A 379 -11.72 25.05 0.08
CA VAL A 379 -11.82 26.51 0.22
C VAL A 379 -12.83 26.84 1.30
N LYS A 380 -12.45 27.73 2.22
CA LYS A 380 -13.29 28.18 3.33
C LYS A 380 -14.52 28.91 2.79
N ARG A 381 -15.68 28.61 3.36
CA ARG A 381 -16.97 29.26 3.09
C ARG A 381 -17.41 30.11 4.27
#